data_AF-A0A497RHN8-F1
#
_entry.id   AF-A0A497RHN8-F1
#
_cell.length_a   1.000
_cell.length_b   1.000
_cell.length_c   1.000
_cell.angle_alpha   90.00
_cell.angle_beta   90.00
_cell.angle_gamma   90.00
#
_symmetry.space_group_name_H-M   'P 1'
#
loop_
_entity.id
_entity.type
_entity.pdbx_description
1 polymer ?
#
loop_
_entity_poly.entity_id
_entity_poly.type
_entity_poly.pdbx_seq_one_letter_code
_entity_poly.pdbx_strand_id
1 'polypeptide(L)'
;MPTQEEVLQAIKEMGCATYKQLKDYFKMDYQGNSNLPQRIKALERRGLIAVCRLGGKTIFLPKDVNYTDEEIMQFFKELGVELRGPGRPEGSIEYRDESLNKLLRFIKENGIVSFFKITRSLNWEINTINLILNIYLNY
;
A
#
# COMPACT_ATOMS: atom_id res chain seq x y z
N MET A 1 5.56 -10.30 -27.24
CA MET A 1 5.41 -9.02 -26.50
C MET A 1 3.99 -8.96 -25.99
N PRO A 2 3.76 -8.77 -24.69
CA PRO A 2 2.42 -8.89 -24.14
C PRO A 2 1.53 -7.76 -24.62
N THR A 3 0.28 -8.04 -25.01
CA THR A 3 -0.71 -7.04 -25.41
C THR A 3 -1.20 -6.20 -24.22
N GLN A 4 -1.94 -5.11 -24.45
CA GLN A 4 -2.51 -4.33 -23.33
C GLN A 4 -3.54 -5.16 -22.53
N GLU A 5 -4.31 -5.99 -23.22
CA GLU A 5 -5.30 -6.89 -22.63
C GLU A 5 -4.62 -8.02 -21.84
N GLU A 6 -3.55 -8.61 -22.37
CA GLU A 6 -2.75 -9.62 -21.67
C GLU A 6 -2.13 -9.06 -20.38
N VAL A 7 -1.62 -7.82 -20.40
CA VAL A 7 -1.08 -7.17 -19.19
C VAL A 7 -2.19 -6.96 -18.16
N LEU A 8 -3.38 -6.52 -18.58
CA LEU A 8 -4.51 -6.34 -17.67
C LEU A 8 -4.96 -7.68 -17.09
N GLN A 9 -5.07 -8.71 -17.92
CA GLN A 9 -5.47 -10.05 -17.51
C GLN A 9 -4.48 -10.63 -16.50
N ALA A 10 -3.17 -10.48 -16.74
CA ALA A 10 -2.14 -10.91 -15.80
C ALA A 10 -2.25 -10.18 -14.44
N ILE A 11 -2.52 -8.87 -14.45
CA ILE A 11 -2.74 -8.10 -13.21
C ILE A 11 -3.98 -8.61 -12.46
N LYS A 12 -5.06 -8.97 -13.17
CA LYS A 12 -6.28 -9.53 -12.56
C LYS A 12 -6.06 -10.93 -11.98
N GLU A 13 -5.37 -11.80 -12.71
CA GLU A 13 -5.06 -13.15 -12.25
C GLU A 13 -4.18 -13.16 -11.01
N MET A 14 -3.22 -12.23 -10.92
CA MET A 14 -2.40 -12.05 -9.72
C MET A 14 -3.14 -11.28 -8.62
N GLY A 15 -4.31 -10.69 -8.91
CA GLY A 15 -4.96 -9.63 -8.14
C GLY A 15 -4.17 -8.32 -8.08
N CYS A 16 -2.86 -8.35 -8.31
CA CYS A 16 -1.99 -7.22 -8.09
C CYS A 16 -0.58 -7.60 -8.54
N ALA A 17 0.12 -6.67 -9.16
CA ALA A 17 1.41 -7.00 -9.74
C ALA A 17 2.43 -5.87 -9.56
N THR A 18 3.69 -6.25 -9.41
CA THR A 18 4.83 -5.36 -9.53
C THR A 18 5.45 -5.47 -10.93
N TYR A 19 6.29 -4.50 -11.30
CA TYR A 19 7.06 -4.58 -12.54
C TYR A 19 7.88 -5.88 -12.65
N LYS A 20 8.45 -6.34 -11.53
CA LYS A 20 9.25 -7.57 -11.50
C LYS A 20 8.36 -8.78 -11.79
N GLN A 21 7.24 -8.92 -11.10
CA GLN A 21 6.29 -10.03 -11.32
C GLN A 21 5.74 -10.06 -12.74
N LEU A 22 5.39 -8.90 -13.32
CA LEU A 22 4.92 -8.85 -14.71
C LEU A 22 6.03 -9.27 -15.69
N LYS A 23 7.28 -8.83 -15.47
CA LYS A 23 8.41 -9.26 -16.29
C LYS A 23 8.64 -10.76 -16.17
N ASP A 24 8.62 -11.29 -14.94
CA ASP A 24 8.81 -12.72 -14.67
C ASP A 24 7.69 -13.56 -15.32
N TYR A 25 6.43 -13.13 -15.20
CA TYR A 25 5.26 -13.79 -15.80
C TYR A 25 5.33 -13.84 -17.33
N PHE A 26 5.73 -12.73 -17.97
CA PHE A 26 5.92 -12.68 -19.42
C PHE A 26 7.29 -13.20 -19.88
N LYS A 27 8.11 -13.75 -18.98
CA LYS A 27 9.47 -14.24 -19.23
C LYS A 27 10.31 -13.22 -20.01
N MET A 28 10.22 -11.94 -19.61
CA MET A 28 10.90 -10.83 -20.24
C MET A 28 12.24 -10.55 -19.57
N ASP A 29 13.28 -10.35 -20.39
CA ASP A 29 14.58 -9.91 -19.88
C ASP A 29 14.49 -8.54 -19.20
N TYR A 30 15.33 -8.35 -18.18
CA TYR A 30 15.30 -7.15 -17.36
C TYR A 30 15.68 -5.88 -18.13
N GLN A 31 16.37 -6.03 -19.27
CA GLN A 31 16.91 -4.94 -20.06
C GLN A 31 15.91 -4.35 -21.09
N GLY A 32 15.80 -3.02 -21.07
CA GLY A 32 15.51 -2.20 -22.25
C GLY A 32 14.11 -2.26 -22.86
N ASN A 33 13.16 -3.01 -22.31
CA ASN A 33 11.87 -3.14 -22.97
C ASN A 33 10.86 -2.05 -22.57
N SER A 34 10.88 -0.92 -23.30
CA SER A 34 10.03 0.27 -23.11
C SER A 34 8.51 0.02 -23.26
N ASN A 35 8.09 -1.16 -23.72
CA ASN A 35 6.70 -1.45 -24.05
C ASN A 35 5.82 -1.77 -22.85
N LEU A 36 6.32 -2.50 -21.85
CA LEU A 36 5.52 -2.83 -20.65
C LEU A 36 5.17 -1.56 -19.84
N PRO A 37 6.11 -0.63 -19.58
CA PRO A 37 5.78 0.65 -18.96
C PRO A 37 4.75 1.48 -19.75
N GLN A 38 4.82 1.48 -21.08
CA GLN A 38 3.85 2.18 -21.93
C GLN A 38 2.45 1.57 -21.81
N ARG A 39 2.34 0.24 -21.80
CA ARG A 39 1.06 -0.48 -21.65
C ARG A 39 0.43 -0.22 -20.28
N ILE A 40 1.23 -0.24 -19.22
CA ILE A 40 0.77 0.08 -17.86
C ILE A 40 0.25 1.52 -17.78
N LYS A 41 0.98 2.50 -18.33
CA LYS A 41 0.51 3.89 -18.41
C LYS A 41 -0.80 4.01 -19.22
N ALA A 42 -0.96 3.24 -20.29
CA ALA A 42 -2.19 3.24 -21.06
C ALA A 42 -3.38 2.65 -20.27
N LEU A 43 -3.17 1.59 -19.49
CA LEU A 43 -4.18 1.00 -18.61
C LEU A 43 -4.58 1.96 -17.47
N GLU A 44 -3.59 2.63 -16.86
CA GLU A 44 -3.81 3.64 -15.83
C GLU A 44 -4.65 4.81 -16.35
N ARG A 45 -4.28 5.37 -17.52
CA ARG A 45 -5.02 6.46 -18.18
C ARG A 45 -6.46 6.08 -18.52
N ARG A 46 -6.70 4.81 -18.86
CA ARG A 46 -8.05 4.28 -19.12
C ARG A 46 -8.83 3.95 -17.84
N GLY A 47 -8.22 4.10 -16.66
CA GLY A 47 -8.87 3.81 -15.39
C GLY A 47 -9.10 2.32 -15.12
N LEU A 48 -8.40 1.43 -15.82
CA LEU A 48 -8.55 -0.02 -15.68
C LEU A 48 -7.70 -0.58 -14.53
N ILE A 49 -6.63 0.14 -14.18
CA ILE A 49 -5.77 -0.17 -13.04
C ILE A 49 -5.55 1.07 -12.18
N ALA A 50 -5.22 0.86 -10.91
CA ALA A 50 -4.66 1.84 -10.00
C ALA A 50 -3.16 1.56 -9.81
N VAL A 51 -2.37 2.63 -9.70
CA VAL A 51 -0.93 2.54 -9.44
C VAL A 51 -0.68 3.05 -8.03
N CYS A 52 -0.04 2.23 -7.20
CA CYS A 52 0.33 2.58 -5.83
C CYS A 52 1.84 2.40 -5.63
N ARG A 53 2.45 3.21 -4.77
CA ARG A 53 3.85 3.03 -4.35
C ARG A 53 3.89 2.68 -2.87
N LEU A 54 4.41 1.51 -2.55
CA LEU A 54 4.49 0.99 -1.18
C LEU A 54 5.83 0.29 -0.93
N GLY A 55 6.47 0.58 0.21
CA GLY A 55 7.76 -0.03 0.58
C GLY A 55 8.86 0.18 -0.46
N GLY A 56 8.82 1.28 -1.21
CA GLY A 56 9.73 1.53 -2.34
C GLY A 56 9.40 0.79 -3.64
N LYS A 57 8.42 -0.10 -3.65
CA LYS A 57 7.94 -0.84 -4.83
C LYS A 57 6.75 -0.13 -5.47
N THR A 58 6.61 -0.27 -6.79
CA THR A 58 5.41 0.18 -7.53
C THR A 58 4.51 -1.02 -7.79
N ILE A 59 3.25 -0.90 -7.40
CA ILE A 59 2.22 -1.94 -7.43
C ILE A 59 1.09 -1.49 -8.36
N PHE A 60 0.59 -2.43 -9.17
CA PHE A 60 -0.53 -2.26 -10.08
C PHE A 60 -1.71 -3.09 -9.58
N LEU A 61 -2.85 -2.44 -9.38
CA LEU A 61 -4.08 -3.05 -8.88
C LEU A 61 -5.17 -2.95 -9.95
N PRO A 62 -5.91 -4.01 -10.26
CA PRO A 62 -7.06 -3.91 -11.14
C PRO A 62 -8.19 -3.14 -10.42
N LYS A 63 -8.86 -2.23 -11.14
CA LYS A 63 -9.91 -1.39 -10.55
C LYS A 63 -11.30 -2.02 -10.53
N ASP A 64 -11.47 -3.11 -11.28
CA ASP A 64 -12.71 -3.87 -11.37
C ASP A 64 -12.81 -4.98 -10.30
N VAL A 65 -11.79 -5.12 -9.45
CA VAL A 65 -11.77 -6.08 -8.35
C VAL A 65 -11.93 -5.32 -7.03
N ASN A 66 -12.99 -5.64 -6.29
CA ASN A 66 -13.15 -5.18 -4.92
C ASN A 66 -12.36 -6.12 -4.01
N TYR A 67 -11.26 -5.62 -3.46
CA TYR A 67 -10.52 -6.33 -2.43
C TYR A 67 -11.15 -6.06 -1.06
N THR A 68 -11.23 -7.10 -0.24
CA THR A 68 -11.50 -6.97 1.19
C THR A 68 -10.24 -6.53 1.93
N ASP A 69 -10.39 -5.90 3.09
CA ASP A 69 -9.26 -5.42 3.90
C ASP A 69 -8.29 -6.57 4.26
N GLU A 70 -8.80 -7.79 4.46
CA GLU A 70 -8.01 -8.99 4.74
C GLU A 70 -7.16 -9.43 3.54
N GLU A 71 -7.71 -9.39 2.32
CA GLU A 71 -6.97 -9.69 1.08
C GLU A 71 -5.87 -8.66 0.82
N ILE A 72 -6.14 -7.39 1.15
CA ILE A 72 -5.17 -6.30 1.05
C ILE A 72 -4.01 -6.53 2.05
N MET A 73 -4.31 -6.89 3.30
CA MET A 73 -3.29 -7.17 4.32
C MET A 73 -2.45 -8.41 4.01
N GLN A 74 -3.10 -9.50 3.60
CA GLN A 74 -2.43 -10.73 3.18
C GLN A 74 -1.54 -10.47 1.96
N PHE A 75 -2.01 -9.66 1.01
CA PHE A 75 -1.22 -9.23 -0.13
C PHE A 75 0.04 -8.44 0.25
N PHE A 76 -0.07 -7.49 1.17
CA PHE A 76 1.11 -6.74 1.63
C PHE A 76 2.15 -7.63 2.31
N LYS A 77 1.69 -8.65 3.05
CA LYS A 77 2.54 -9.68 3.64
C LYS A 77 3.24 -10.52 2.58
N GLU A 78 2.54 -10.97 1.54
CA GLU A 78 3.10 -11.80 0.45
C GLU A 78 4.09 -11.04 -0.43
N LEU A 79 3.91 -9.74 -0.63
CA LEU A 79 4.90 -8.91 -1.35
C LEU A 79 6.20 -8.69 -0.57
N GLY A 80 6.31 -9.20 0.66
CA GLY A 80 7.39 -8.87 1.57
C GLY A 80 7.48 -7.36 1.81
N VAL A 81 6.34 -6.67 1.70
CA VAL A 81 6.25 -5.29 2.16
C VAL A 81 5.98 -5.39 3.65
N GLU A 82 7.05 -5.64 4.40
CA GLU A 82 7.08 -5.06 5.73
C GLU A 82 6.86 -3.56 5.50
N LEU A 83 5.87 -2.97 6.15
CA LEU A 83 5.74 -1.52 6.27
C LEU A 83 6.91 -0.99 7.13
N ARG A 84 8.15 -1.39 6.82
CA ARG A 84 9.36 -0.76 7.31
C ARG A 84 9.39 0.62 6.66
N GLY A 85 8.87 1.59 7.41
CA GLY A 85 9.20 2.98 7.18
C GLY A 85 10.72 3.09 7.01
N PRO A 86 11.21 3.98 6.14
CA PRO A 86 12.63 4.08 5.85
C PRO A 86 13.43 4.29 7.15
N GLY A 87 14.21 3.27 7.54
CA GLY A 87 15.36 3.39 8.42
C GLY A 87 15.15 3.23 9.93
N ARG A 88 14.54 2.15 10.44
CA ARG A 88 14.73 1.83 11.88
C ARG A 88 14.65 0.34 12.23
N PRO A 89 15.57 -0.16 13.08
CA PRO A 89 15.53 -1.55 13.56
C PRO A 89 14.35 -1.80 14.51
N GLU A 90 13.86 -3.03 14.42
CA GLU A 90 12.79 -3.62 15.24
C GLU A 90 13.13 -3.51 16.75
N GLY A 91 12.14 -3.16 17.58
CA GLY A 91 12.29 -3.14 19.04
C GLY A 91 12.84 -1.83 19.67
N SER A 92 12.99 -0.75 18.90
CA SER A 92 13.56 0.52 19.41
C SER A 92 12.56 1.45 20.11
N ILE A 93 11.30 1.04 20.30
CA ILE A 93 10.26 1.89 20.88
C ILE A 93 9.50 1.12 21.97
N GLU A 94 9.70 1.55 23.22
CA GLU A 94 8.77 1.26 24.31
C GLU A 94 7.66 2.34 24.30
N TYR A 95 6.41 1.94 24.05
CA TYR A 95 5.25 2.83 24.18
C TYR A 95 4.49 2.55 25.47
N ARG A 96 3.87 3.61 26.02
CA ARG A 96 2.88 3.51 27.09
C ARG A 96 1.49 3.35 26.46
N ASP A 97 0.78 2.28 26.80
CA ASP A 97 -0.61 1.97 26.37
C ASP A 97 -1.60 3.13 26.53
N GLU A 98 -1.27 4.06 27.43
CA GLU A 98 -2.03 5.28 27.71
C GLU A 98 -2.23 6.18 26.47
N SER A 99 -1.25 6.26 25.58
CA SER A 99 -1.34 7.07 24.36
C SER A 99 -2.30 6.46 23.32
N LEU A 100 -2.25 5.13 23.14
CA LEU A 100 -3.17 4.43 22.24
C LEU A 100 -4.63 4.61 22.71
N ASN A 101 -4.86 4.41 24.01
CA ASN A 101 -6.19 4.58 24.61
C ASN A 101 -6.72 6.01 24.45
N LYS A 102 -5.85 7.02 24.54
CA LYS A 102 -6.22 8.43 24.33
C LYS A 102 -6.66 8.70 22.89
N LEU A 103 -5.97 8.14 21.91
CA LEU A 103 -6.32 8.29 20.48
C LEU A 103 -7.64 7.58 20.16
N LEU A 104 -7.82 6.34 20.64
CA LEU A 104 -9.04 5.57 20.42
C LEU A 104 -10.26 6.23 21.08
N ARG A 105 -10.11 6.76 22.30
CA ARG A 105 -11.18 7.53 22.95
C ARG A 105 -11.53 8.79 22.15
N PHE A 106 -10.54 9.51 21.64
CA PHE A 106 -10.76 10.70 20.82
C PHE A 106 -11.52 10.40 19.52
N ILE A 107 -11.17 9.31 18.83
CA ILE A 107 -11.85 8.85 17.62
C ILE A 107 -13.29 8.40 17.96
N LYS A 108 -13.48 7.65 19.05
CA LYS A 108 -14.81 7.19 19.48
C LYS A 108 -15.76 8.36 19.79
N GLU A 109 -15.25 9.42 20.43
CA GLU A 109 -16.03 10.59 20.79
C GLU A 109 -16.34 11.51 19.60
N ASN A 110 -15.49 11.52 18.57
CA ASN A 110 -15.60 12.45 17.43
C ASN A 110 -16.02 11.79 16.11
N GLY A 111 -16.12 10.46 16.06
CA GLY A 111 -16.41 9.70 14.86
C GLY A 111 -15.29 9.79 13.82
N ILE A 112 -15.64 10.08 12.57
CA ILE A 112 -14.67 10.24 11.47
C ILE A 112 -13.86 11.52 11.70
N VAL A 113 -12.57 11.37 12.01
CA VAL A 113 -11.66 12.48 12.30
C VAL A 113 -10.49 12.52 11.32
N SER A 114 -10.19 13.71 10.81
CA SER A 114 -9.01 13.95 9.98
C SER A 114 -7.75 14.07 10.83
N PHE A 115 -6.60 13.73 10.25
CA PHE A 115 -5.28 13.91 10.89
C PHE A 115 -5.09 15.33 11.42
N PHE A 116 -5.51 16.34 10.67
CA PHE A 116 -5.46 17.75 11.09
C PHE A 116 -6.29 18.05 12.34
N LYS A 117 -7.44 17.38 12.52
CA LYS A 117 -8.26 17.54 13.72
C LYS A 117 -7.60 16.87 14.93
N ILE A 118 -7.01 15.69 14.72
CA ILE A 118 -6.30 14.95 15.78
C ILE A 118 -5.05 15.71 16.23
N THR A 119 -4.21 16.19 15.30
CA THR A 119 -2.99 16.94 15.63
C THR A 119 -3.31 18.21 16.42
N ARG A 120 -4.36 18.93 16.02
CA ARG A 120 -4.77 20.18 16.68
C ARG A 120 -5.43 19.95 18.04
N SER A 121 -6.19 18.86 18.21
CA SER A 121 -6.90 18.57 19.46
C SER A 121 -6.03 17.86 20.50
N LEU A 122 -5.15 16.95 20.07
CA LEU A 122 -4.25 16.22 20.96
C LEU A 122 -2.87 16.89 21.10
N ASN A 123 -2.60 17.94 20.30
CA ASN A 123 -1.29 18.59 20.16
C ASN A 123 -0.18 17.59 19.82
N TRP A 124 -0.51 16.64 18.93
CA TRP A 124 0.40 15.58 18.51
C TRP A 124 0.93 15.87 17.12
N GLU A 125 2.20 15.52 16.89
CA GLU A 125 2.74 15.51 15.55
C GLU A 125 2.12 14.40 14.71
N ILE A 126 2.03 14.64 13.40
CA ILE A 126 1.52 13.66 12.43
C ILE A 126 2.32 12.36 12.51
N ASN A 127 3.63 12.44 12.76
CA ASN A 127 4.51 11.28 12.93
C ASN A 127 4.11 10.42 14.12
N THR A 128 3.72 11.03 15.25
CA THR A 128 3.25 10.32 16.45
C THR A 128 1.93 9.62 16.20
N ILE A 129 1.00 10.27 15.48
CA ILE A 129 -0.30 9.68 15.13
C ILE A 129 -0.11 8.50 14.16
N ASN A 130 0.72 8.68 13.14
CA ASN A 130 1.04 7.62 12.17
C ASN A 130 1.72 6.44 12.85
N LEU A 131 2.62 6.69 13.79
CA LEU A 131 3.28 5.63 14.55
C LEU A 131 2.28 4.80 15.36
N ILE A 132 1.37 5.46 16.08
CA ILE A 132 0.36 4.79 16.91
C ILE A 132 -0.65 4.02 16.06
N LEU A 133 -1.13 4.63 14.96
CA LEU A 133 -2.05 3.96 14.04
C LEU A 133 -1.39 2.78 13.31
N ASN A 134 -0.14 2.93 12.87
CA ASN A 134 0.59 1.83 12.25
C ASN A 134 0.72 0.64 13.21
N ILE A 135 0.99 0.87 14.50
CA ILE A 135 1.09 -0.24 15.46
C ILE A 135 -0.27 -0.92 15.66
N TYR A 136 -1.36 -0.16 15.78
CA TYR A 136 -2.71 -0.73 15.94
C TYR A 136 -3.19 -1.50 14.70
N LEU A 137 -2.84 -1.04 13.50
CA LEU A 137 -3.20 -1.70 12.25
C LEU A 137 -2.29 -2.88 11.88
N ASN A 138 -1.17 -3.07 12.59
CA ASN A 138 -0.23 -4.18 12.41
C ASN A 138 -0.27 -5.20 13.57
N TYR A 139 -1.19 -5.06 14.52
CA TYR A 139 -1.55 -6.05 15.55
C TYR A 139 -2.87 -6.73 15.18
#